data_AF-A0AAU7FIN9-F1
#
_entry.id   AF-A0AAU7FIN9-F1
#
_cell.length_a   1.000
_cell.length_b   1.000
_cell.length_c   1.000
_cell.angle_alpha   90.00
_cell.angle_beta   90.00
_cell.angle_gamma   90.00
#
_symmetry.space_group_name_H-M   'P 1'
#
loop_
_entity.id
_entity.type
_entity.pdbx_description
1 polymer ?
#
loop_
_entity_poly.entity_id
_entity_poly.type
_entity_poly.pdbx_seq_one_letter_code
_entity_poly.pdbx_strand_id
1 'polypeptide(L)'
;MTKNYAINQLSDKEYNEISSASYDIFNYENSKDIHLKNGKIMYVVDHQETKKGLNSLTLVSEEDFERSDGGKDLTKIKNAVIAYRGSEPIGAGQYKDTIKKHGKKESDDLLSTILTKLPPFSQSETSKEVTTKMTTGTTTYTNEIVQDWLISDTKYLIKNIPFEHGAENQMVQADRYAKEIHKKMPNAKMYVTGHSLGGSNASYVLVKNDFIQGGVTFENPNIYPNLSDGLQAKALKGDYRSRLTEYINLNDGLSLLNRHTTEIGRVKVMYDAALPEGVDYTEDSSKAVQFMKNLLNRAMSVNPSLDANLFLEALAGSHGLDRYSFSSDGSVQTIDDMLRKNPSLTTAMLHQLSQSNVHPQSVVAILIKSHVLMNTGRKFSTYAEHHMQQIIRKIEKLDDKVDQSVERVRSRYKQIVGFGSYDQLTASDVDAVIRHLKTEGLDNEFYSVKKYDAAIDHAMDMKRWMDSISDDMSQLGKQYHDADTTLAKNMGIS
;
A
#
# COMPACT_ATOMS: atom_id res chain seq x y z
N MET A 1 33.74 10.78 -25.83
CA MET A 1 33.35 11.36 -24.52
C MET A 1 32.28 12.40 -24.78
N THR A 2 31.01 12.03 -24.59
CA THR A 2 29.87 12.93 -24.77
C THR A 2 29.18 13.01 -23.42
N LYS A 3 29.46 14.10 -22.67
CA LYS A 3 28.76 14.42 -21.42
C LYS A 3 27.31 14.74 -21.78
N ASN A 4 26.38 13.82 -21.51
CA ASN A 4 24.96 14.10 -21.51
C ASN A 4 24.64 15.03 -20.33
N TYR A 5 24.44 16.31 -20.61
CA TYR A 5 23.82 17.27 -19.70
C TYR A 5 22.32 16.98 -19.63
N ALA A 6 21.89 16.16 -18.66
CA ALA A 6 20.48 16.11 -18.26
C ALA A 6 20.27 17.18 -17.18
N ILE A 7 19.76 18.34 -17.63
CA ILE A 7 19.58 19.57 -16.86
C ILE A 7 18.21 19.57 -16.15
N ASN A 8 18.22 19.82 -14.83
CA ASN A 8 17.20 20.47 -13.99
C ASN A 8 15.78 19.87 -13.88
N GLN A 9 15.65 18.60 -13.46
CA GLN A 9 14.45 18.15 -12.74
C GLN A 9 14.84 17.37 -11.47
N LEU A 10 14.09 17.62 -10.39
CA LEU A 10 14.21 16.87 -9.14
C LEU A 10 13.58 15.48 -9.32
N SER A 11 14.24 14.47 -8.78
CA SER A 11 13.72 13.11 -8.61
C SER A 11 12.69 13.04 -7.50
N ASP A 12 11.83 12.02 -7.53
CA ASP A 12 10.82 11.77 -6.49
C ASP A 12 11.47 11.63 -5.08
N LYS A 13 12.68 11.07 -5.01
CA LYS A 13 13.47 11.00 -3.77
C LYS A 13 13.81 12.40 -3.22
N GLU A 14 14.20 13.33 -4.11
CA GLU A 14 14.51 14.70 -3.70
C GLU A 14 13.25 15.44 -3.26
N TYR A 15 12.10 15.18 -3.89
CA TYR A 15 10.81 15.70 -3.40
C TYR A 15 10.44 15.16 -2.01
N ASN A 16 10.75 13.89 -1.71
CA ASN A 16 10.57 13.30 -0.38
C ASN A 16 11.46 13.98 0.68
N GLU A 17 12.74 14.22 0.35
CA GLU A 17 13.69 14.90 1.22
C GLU A 17 13.31 16.37 1.45
N ILE A 18 12.89 17.08 0.40
CA ILE A 18 12.37 18.46 0.48
C ILE A 18 11.09 18.52 1.31
N SER A 19 10.17 17.56 1.14
CA SER A 19 8.97 17.46 1.97
C SER A 19 9.33 17.24 3.44
N SER A 20 10.36 16.44 3.72
CA SER A 20 10.85 16.20 5.08
C SER A 20 11.44 17.47 5.69
N ALA A 21 12.18 18.25 4.90
CA ALA A 21 12.78 19.51 5.35
C ALA A 21 11.74 20.56 5.79
N SER A 22 10.50 20.50 5.28
CA SER A 22 9.42 21.41 5.69
C SER A 22 8.96 21.22 7.14
N TYR A 23 9.29 20.11 7.79
CA TYR A 23 8.96 19.85 9.20
C TYR A 23 9.97 20.43 10.18
N ASP A 24 11.20 20.76 9.74
CA ASP A 24 12.20 21.37 10.60
C ASP A 24 11.95 22.88 10.70
N ILE A 25 11.58 23.34 11.90
CA ILE A 25 11.31 24.75 12.19
C ILE A 25 12.54 25.64 11.94
N PHE A 26 13.76 25.11 12.01
CA PHE A 26 14.98 25.86 11.74
C PHE A 26 15.19 26.14 10.25
N ASN A 27 14.36 25.56 9.38
CA ASN A 27 14.39 25.81 7.95
C ASN A 27 13.55 27.02 7.51
N TYR A 28 12.75 27.62 8.40
CA TYR A 28 11.91 28.78 8.10
C TYR A 28 12.71 30.08 8.19
N GLU A 29 13.79 30.16 7.41
CA GLU A 29 14.68 31.31 7.31
C GLU A 29 15.15 31.48 5.87
N ASN A 30 15.14 32.71 5.36
CA ASN A 30 15.60 32.99 4.00
C ASN A 30 17.12 32.79 3.91
N SER A 31 17.59 32.29 2.76
CA SER A 31 18.98 31.87 2.50
C SER A 31 19.43 30.63 3.25
N LYS A 32 18.54 29.96 3.99
CA LYS A 32 18.86 28.67 4.63
C LYS A 32 19.16 27.62 3.57
N ASP A 33 20.28 26.93 3.73
CA ASP A 33 20.70 25.81 2.90
C ASP A 33 20.18 24.47 3.46
N ILE A 34 19.65 23.64 2.57
CA ILE A 34 19.11 22.31 2.85
C ILE A 34 19.90 21.30 2.03
N HIS A 35 20.60 20.41 2.71
CA HIS A 35 21.49 19.42 2.10
C HIS A 35 20.71 18.14 1.82
N LEU A 36 20.57 17.80 0.55
CA LEU A 36 19.96 16.54 0.11
C LEU A 36 21.01 15.41 0.18
N LYS A 37 20.56 14.17 0.38
CA LYS A 37 21.44 13.00 0.57
C LYS A 37 22.32 12.69 -0.63
N ASN A 38 21.94 13.16 -1.82
CA ASN A 38 22.73 13.01 -3.05
C ASN A 38 23.79 14.10 -3.24
N GLY A 39 23.95 15.00 -2.26
CA GLY A 39 24.92 16.10 -2.28
C GLY A 39 24.42 17.38 -2.94
N LYS A 40 23.18 17.43 -3.45
CA LYS A 40 22.59 18.70 -3.92
C LYS A 40 22.22 19.59 -2.73
N ILE A 41 22.38 20.89 -2.92
CA ILE A 41 21.99 21.92 -1.94
C ILE A 41 20.82 22.71 -2.50
N MET A 42 19.77 22.85 -1.69
CA MET A 42 18.59 23.67 -1.97
C MET A 42 18.58 24.87 -1.03
N TYR A 43 18.12 26.03 -1.50
CA TYR A 43 18.06 27.26 -0.70
C TYR A 43 16.63 27.73 -0.52
N VAL A 44 16.28 28.09 0.71
CA VAL A 44 15.00 28.73 1.03
C VAL A 44 15.05 30.19 0.60
N VAL A 45 14.12 30.60 -0.28
CA VAL A 45 14.03 31.98 -0.79
C VAL A 45 12.78 32.72 -0.35
N ASP A 46 11.77 31.98 0.12
CA ASP A 46 10.58 32.50 0.77
C ASP A 46 9.99 31.41 1.67
N HIS A 47 9.23 31.79 2.69
CA HIS A 47 8.55 30.85 3.56
C HIS A 47 7.29 31.49 4.14
N GLN A 48 6.34 30.66 4.54
CA GLN A 48 5.20 31.05 5.35
C GLN A 48 5.21 30.22 6.63
N GLU A 49 5.29 30.91 7.77
CA GLU A 49 5.16 30.31 9.10
C GLU A 49 3.94 30.94 9.79
N THR A 50 3.00 30.11 10.25
CA THR A 50 1.82 30.59 10.97
C THR A 50 1.66 29.85 12.29
N LYS A 51 1.17 30.56 13.31
CA LYS A 51 0.89 29.97 14.65
C LYS A 51 -0.27 28.97 14.63
N LYS A 52 -1.15 29.05 13.62
CA LYS A 52 -2.31 28.19 13.37
C LYS A 52 -2.64 28.24 11.88
N GLY A 53 -2.06 27.38 11.06
CA GLY A 53 -2.33 27.43 9.62
C GLY A 53 -1.26 26.81 8.76
N LEU A 54 -1.20 27.26 7.51
CA LEU A 54 -0.27 26.77 6.51
C LEU A 54 1.18 27.08 6.91
N ASN A 55 2.02 26.06 6.91
CA ASN A 55 3.47 26.18 6.97
C ASN A 55 4.07 25.69 5.65
N SER A 56 4.91 26.51 5.02
CA SER A 56 5.52 26.16 3.74
C SER A 56 6.88 26.80 3.53
N LEU A 57 7.72 26.13 2.76
CA LEU A 57 9.01 26.60 2.28
C LEU A 57 8.98 26.73 0.77
N THR A 58 9.55 27.80 0.23
CA THR A 58 9.85 27.93 -1.21
C THR A 58 11.34 27.76 -1.41
N LEU A 59 11.72 26.67 -2.09
CA LEU A 59 13.11 26.27 -2.30
C LEU A 59 13.52 26.41 -3.76
N VAL A 60 14.78 26.76 -3.98
CA VAL A 60 15.42 26.80 -5.30
C VAL A 60 16.75 26.07 -5.28
N SER A 61 17.25 25.71 -6.47
CA SER A 61 18.61 25.15 -6.61
C SER A 61 19.67 26.20 -6.29
N GLU A 62 20.90 25.75 -5.97
CA GLU A 62 22.08 26.63 -5.85
C GLU A 62 22.25 27.56 -7.06
N GLU A 63 22.07 27.06 -8.29
CA GLU A 63 22.17 27.85 -9.52
C GLU A 63 21.14 28.99 -9.57
N ASP A 64 19.89 28.73 -9.17
CA ASP A 64 18.83 29.74 -9.14
C ASP A 64 18.99 30.70 -7.95
N PHE A 65 19.57 30.25 -6.83
CA PHE A 65 19.90 31.08 -5.68
C PHE A 65 21.01 32.09 -6.01
N GLU A 66 22.11 31.64 -6.61
CA GLU A 66 23.20 32.52 -7.05
C GLU A 66 22.72 33.52 -8.11
N ARG A 67 21.95 33.04 -9.10
CA ARG A 67 21.40 33.90 -10.16
C ARG A 67 20.48 34.99 -9.61
N SER A 68 19.76 34.73 -8.53
CA SER A 68 18.85 35.68 -7.87
C SER A 68 19.55 36.61 -6.86
N ASP A 69 20.89 36.71 -6.89
CA ASP A 69 21.67 37.49 -5.91
C ASP A 69 21.40 37.05 -4.47
N GLY A 70 21.41 35.72 -4.26
CA GLY A 70 21.13 35.10 -2.97
C GLY A 70 19.67 35.25 -2.54
N GLY A 71 18.72 35.10 -3.47
CA GLY A 71 17.29 35.20 -3.19
C GLY A 71 16.76 36.63 -3.03
N LYS A 72 17.52 37.67 -3.37
CA LYS A 72 17.06 39.07 -3.31
C LYS A 72 16.25 39.48 -4.54
N ASP A 73 16.63 39.00 -5.71
CA ASP A 73 15.95 39.26 -6.98
C ASP A 73 15.25 37.99 -7.49
N LEU A 74 14.08 37.72 -6.91
CA LEU A 74 13.27 36.54 -7.19
C LEU A 74 12.79 36.45 -8.64
N THR A 75 12.84 37.55 -9.41
CA THR A 75 12.42 37.59 -10.82
C THR A 75 13.35 36.81 -11.74
N LYS A 76 14.58 36.53 -11.28
CA LYS A 76 15.60 35.76 -12.01
C LYS A 76 15.53 34.25 -11.79
N ILE A 77 14.71 33.78 -10.85
CA ILE A 77 14.54 32.35 -10.56
C ILE A 77 13.89 31.66 -11.77
N LYS A 78 14.47 30.54 -12.21
CA LYS A 78 13.90 29.73 -13.30
C LYS A 78 13.09 28.55 -12.80
N ASN A 79 13.44 27.95 -11.67
CA ASN A 79 12.69 26.82 -11.09
C ASN A 79 12.56 27.01 -9.58
N ALA A 80 11.37 26.73 -9.05
CA ALA A 80 11.10 26.77 -7.61
C ALA A 80 10.21 25.61 -7.20
N VAL A 81 10.41 25.11 -5.98
CA VAL A 81 9.55 24.10 -5.35
C VAL A 81 8.92 24.69 -4.10
N ILE A 82 7.59 24.60 -3.99
CA ILE A 82 6.89 24.89 -2.74
C ILE A 82 6.66 23.58 -1.98
N ALA A 83 7.25 23.47 -0.81
CA ALA A 83 7.08 22.35 0.11
C ALA A 83 6.09 22.73 1.21
N TYR A 84 4.94 22.09 1.24
CA TYR A 84 3.94 22.30 2.27
C TYR A 84 4.13 21.28 3.40
N ARG A 85 4.23 21.78 4.63
CA ARG A 85 4.28 20.95 5.84
C ARG A 85 2.89 20.37 6.11
N GLY A 86 2.84 19.07 6.44
CA GLY A 86 1.62 18.43 6.93
C GLY A 86 1.50 18.48 8.45
N SER A 87 0.45 17.86 8.98
CA SER A 87 0.32 17.62 10.42
C SER A 87 1.35 16.59 10.88
N GLU A 88 1.89 16.74 12.09
CA GLU A 88 2.86 15.80 12.65
C GLU A 88 2.17 14.50 13.10
N PRO A 89 2.56 13.32 12.59
CA PRO A 89 2.29 12.08 13.30
C PRO A 89 3.17 12.01 14.55
N ILE A 90 2.58 11.65 15.69
CA ILE A 90 3.34 11.38 16.91
C ILE A 90 4.25 10.18 16.63
N GLY A 91 5.56 10.34 16.76
CA GLY A 91 6.47 9.19 16.74
C GLY A 91 6.14 8.25 17.92
N ALA A 92 6.14 6.93 17.70
CA ALA A 92 5.82 5.92 18.73
C ALA A 92 6.58 6.09 20.06
N GLY A 93 7.79 6.68 20.04
CA GLY A 93 8.56 7.04 21.23
C GLY A 93 7.97 8.20 22.03
N GLN A 94 7.42 9.21 21.36
CA GLN A 94 6.87 10.43 21.98
C GLN A 94 5.55 10.16 22.72
N TYR A 95 4.73 9.21 22.26
CA TYR A 95 3.55 8.75 22.99
C TYR A 95 3.93 8.02 24.30
N LYS A 96 4.91 7.10 24.22
CA LYS A 96 5.42 6.34 25.38
C LYS A 96 6.09 7.24 26.43
N ASP A 97 6.78 8.28 26.00
CA ASP A 97 7.46 9.23 26.90
C ASP A 97 6.48 10.17 27.62
N THR A 98 5.35 10.51 26.98
CA THR A 98 4.32 11.36 27.58
C THR A 98 3.58 10.65 28.73
N ILE A 99 3.27 9.36 28.56
CA ILE A 99 2.65 8.52 29.62
C ILE A 99 3.60 8.34 30.80
N LYS A 100 4.90 8.16 30.53
CA LYS A 100 5.94 8.06 31.57
C LYS A 100 6.13 9.35 32.37
N LYS A 101 5.93 10.52 31.76
CA LYS A 101 6.27 11.82 32.36
C LYS A 101 5.16 12.42 33.25
N HIS A 102 3.88 12.14 32.98
CA HIS A 102 2.76 12.84 33.64
C HIS A 102 1.74 11.93 34.35
N GLY A 103 1.94 10.61 34.29
CA GLY A 103 1.08 9.66 35.00
C GLY A 103 -0.34 9.55 34.44
N LYS A 104 -0.96 8.37 34.62
CA LYS A 104 -2.25 7.99 33.99
C LYS A 104 -3.44 8.89 34.39
N LYS A 105 -3.35 9.61 35.51
CA LYS A 105 -4.46 10.34 36.14
C LYS A 105 -4.65 11.78 35.61
N GLU A 106 -3.58 12.52 35.34
CA GLU A 106 -3.66 13.88 34.75
C GLU A 106 -4.09 13.83 33.28
N SER A 107 -3.65 12.81 32.53
CA SER A 107 -4.06 12.60 31.14
C SER A 107 -5.57 12.32 31.01
N ASP A 108 -6.15 11.60 31.97
CA ASP A 108 -7.58 11.25 31.99
C ASP A 108 -8.49 12.48 32.28
N ASP A 109 -8.04 13.41 33.12
CA ASP A 109 -8.76 14.64 33.48
C ASP A 109 -8.72 15.70 32.36
N LEU A 110 -7.64 15.70 31.58
CA LEU A 110 -7.49 16.53 30.39
C LEU A 110 -8.45 16.09 29.28
N LEU A 111 -8.59 14.78 29.08
CA LEU A 111 -9.50 14.19 28.09
C LEU A 111 -10.98 14.41 28.43
N SER A 112 -11.36 14.34 29.70
CA SER A 112 -12.74 14.62 30.14
C SER A 112 -13.12 16.09 29.91
N THR A 113 -12.16 17.00 30.05
CA THR A 113 -12.33 18.44 29.78
C THR A 113 -12.45 18.74 28.28
N ILE A 114 -11.79 17.97 27.40
CA ILE A 114 -11.91 18.08 25.94
C ILE A 114 -13.25 17.51 25.46
N LEU A 115 -13.65 16.35 25.99
CA LEU A 115 -14.92 15.66 25.70
C LEU A 115 -16.15 16.54 25.97
N THR A 116 -16.09 17.38 27.01
CA THR A 116 -17.20 18.27 27.39
C THR A 116 -17.24 19.58 26.59
N LYS A 117 -16.18 19.93 25.86
CA LYS A 117 -16.06 21.19 25.11
C LYS A 117 -16.15 21.04 23.58
N LEU A 118 -16.12 19.82 23.05
CA LEU A 118 -16.33 19.57 21.62
C LEU A 118 -17.83 19.71 21.27
N PRO A 119 -18.20 20.55 20.28
CA PRO A 119 -19.59 20.60 19.82
C PRO A 119 -20.01 19.25 19.22
N PRO A 120 -21.29 18.85 19.33
CA PRO A 120 -21.77 17.67 18.66
C PRO A 120 -21.58 17.82 17.13
N PHE A 121 -20.98 16.82 16.48
CA PHE A 121 -21.10 16.65 15.04
C PHE A 121 -22.57 16.42 14.69
N SER A 122 -23.29 17.49 14.40
CA SER A 122 -24.55 17.48 13.65
C SER A 122 -24.29 18.10 12.28
N GLN A 123 -25.01 17.63 11.27
CA GLN A 123 -25.16 18.38 10.02
C GLN A 123 -26.05 19.59 10.29
N SER A 124 -25.52 20.81 10.24
CA SER A 124 -26.34 21.98 9.90
C SER A 124 -25.50 23.18 9.49
N GLU A 125 -26.12 23.93 8.60
CA GLU A 125 -25.72 25.16 7.92
C GLU A 125 -25.33 26.30 8.90
N THR A 126 -24.47 27.18 8.41
CA THR A 126 -24.00 28.45 9.02
C THR A 126 -22.98 28.33 10.17
N SER A 127 -21.70 28.53 9.84
CA SER A 127 -20.60 28.61 10.80
C SER A 127 -20.47 30.02 11.39
N LYS A 128 -20.84 30.18 12.67
CA LYS A 128 -20.25 31.21 13.54
C LYS A 128 -18.98 30.65 14.17
N GLU A 129 -17.87 31.35 14.03
CA GLU A 129 -16.58 31.00 14.65
C GLU A 129 -16.71 30.87 16.17
N VAL A 130 -16.28 29.73 16.70
CA VAL A 130 -16.15 29.52 18.15
C VAL A 130 -14.67 29.61 18.51
N THR A 131 -14.26 30.74 19.08
CA THR A 131 -12.93 30.98 19.66
C THR A 131 -12.93 30.55 21.14
N THR A 132 -12.38 29.38 21.47
CA THR A 132 -12.15 28.99 22.87
C THR A 132 -10.81 29.52 23.38
N LYS A 133 -10.85 30.42 24.38
CA LYS A 133 -9.67 30.91 25.12
C LYS A 133 -8.97 29.78 25.87
N MET A 134 -7.63 29.75 25.75
CA MET A 134 -6.71 28.78 26.34
C MET A 134 -6.48 29.04 27.84
N THR A 135 -6.45 27.98 28.64
CA THR A 135 -5.89 27.98 30.00
C THR A 135 -4.43 27.54 29.92
N THR A 136 -3.53 28.42 30.34
CA THR A 136 -2.09 28.19 30.47
C THR A 136 -1.80 27.01 31.41
N GLY A 137 -1.13 25.97 30.91
CA GLY A 137 -0.54 24.91 31.74
C GLY A 137 -0.83 23.45 31.34
N THR A 138 -1.31 23.16 30.14
CA THR A 138 -1.65 21.78 29.71
C THR A 138 -0.78 21.30 28.55
N THR A 139 -0.40 20.03 28.59
CA THR A 139 0.58 19.39 27.70
C THR A 139 0.19 19.49 26.22
N THR A 140 1.16 19.92 25.42
CA THR A 140 1.02 20.37 24.03
C THR A 140 0.58 19.25 23.06
N TYR A 141 0.96 18.00 23.33
CA TYR A 141 0.96 16.91 22.35
C TYR A 141 -0.39 16.23 22.08
N THR A 142 -1.23 15.97 23.10
CA THR A 142 -2.58 15.40 22.87
C THR A 142 -3.55 16.42 22.30
N ASN A 143 -3.30 17.71 22.55
CA ASN A 143 -4.03 18.81 21.95
C ASN A 143 -3.71 18.93 20.46
N GLU A 144 -2.47 18.72 20.01
CA GLU A 144 -2.07 18.86 18.61
C GLU A 144 -2.76 17.84 17.68
N ILE A 145 -2.85 16.55 18.01
CA ILE A 145 -3.58 15.57 17.17
C ILE A 145 -5.07 15.93 17.04
N VAL A 146 -5.76 16.18 18.15
CA VAL A 146 -7.21 16.45 18.13
C VAL A 146 -7.48 17.79 17.42
N GLN A 147 -6.60 18.78 17.63
CA GLN A 147 -6.69 20.05 16.91
C GLN A 147 -6.44 19.85 15.42
N ASP A 148 -5.36 19.19 15.03
CA ASP A 148 -4.99 18.99 13.62
C ASP A 148 -5.96 18.07 12.87
N TRP A 149 -6.62 17.11 13.52
CA TRP A 149 -7.48 16.16 12.81
C TRP A 149 -8.97 16.49 12.87
N LEU A 150 -9.46 17.10 13.96
CA LEU A 150 -10.89 17.36 14.14
C LEU A 150 -11.29 18.82 14.16
N ILE A 151 -10.37 19.71 14.52
CA ILE A 151 -10.65 21.13 14.68
C ILE A 151 -10.05 21.92 13.50
N SER A 152 -9.00 21.41 12.85
CA SER A 152 -8.35 21.95 11.65
C SER A 152 -9.05 21.56 10.34
N ASP A 153 -8.41 21.84 9.21
CA ASP A 153 -8.94 21.73 7.85
C ASP A 153 -9.07 20.31 7.30
N THR A 154 -8.56 19.31 8.01
CA THR A 154 -8.87 17.89 7.76
C THR A 154 -10.37 17.59 7.84
N LYS A 155 -11.17 18.40 8.55
CA LYS A 155 -12.64 18.27 8.53
C LYS A 155 -13.23 18.38 7.12
N TYR A 156 -12.59 19.13 6.22
CA TYR A 156 -13.02 19.22 4.83
C TYR A 156 -12.81 17.87 4.15
N LEU A 157 -11.61 17.29 4.28
CA LEU A 157 -11.26 15.98 3.73
C LEU A 157 -12.17 14.87 4.26
N ILE A 158 -12.41 14.84 5.58
CA ILE A 158 -13.28 13.83 6.19
C ILE A 158 -14.73 14.02 5.74
N LYS A 159 -15.27 15.24 5.78
CA LYS A 159 -16.68 15.48 5.46
C LYS A 159 -16.98 15.67 3.97
N ASN A 160 -15.97 15.57 3.11
CA ASN A 160 -16.06 15.86 1.67
C ASN A 160 -16.66 17.26 1.39
N ILE A 161 -16.34 18.25 2.23
CA ILE A 161 -16.80 19.63 2.03
C ILE A 161 -15.93 20.25 0.94
N PRO A 162 -16.52 20.95 -0.07
CA PRO A 162 -15.75 21.69 -1.05
C PRO A 162 -14.81 22.70 -0.38
N PHE A 163 -13.53 22.72 -0.75
CA PHE A 163 -12.56 23.61 -0.11
C PHE A 163 -12.88 25.10 -0.30
N GLU A 164 -13.64 25.46 -1.33
CA GLU A 164 -14.03 26.85 -1.57
C GLU A 164 -15.19 27.31 -0.66
N HIS A 165 -15.81 26.38 0.10
CA HIS A 165 -16.93 26.69 0.99
C HIS A 165 -16.44 27.23 2.35
N GLY A 166 -16.80 28.47 2.69
CA GLY A 166 -16.59 29.04 4.04
C GLY A 166 -15.20 29.64 4.33
N ALA A 167 -14.47 30.05 3.28
CA ALA A 167 -13.24 30.87 3.25
C ALA A 167 -12.43 30.98 4.57
N GLU A 168 -11.37 30.15 4.69
CA GLU A 168 -10.10 30.34 5.46
C GLU A 168 -9.37 28.99 5.75
N ASN A 169 -9.62 27.91 4.99
CA ASN A 169 -8.88 26.64 5.19
C ASN A 169 -7.47 26.64 4.56
N GLN A 170 -6.60 25.76 5.04
CA GLN A 170 -5.22 25.56 4.62
C GLN A 170 -5.07 25.33 3.11
N MET A 171 -6.02 24.68 2.45
CA MET A 171 -5.97 24.44 1.00
C MET A 171 -6.11 25.79 0.25
N VAL A 172 -7.06 26.63 0.67
CA VAL A 172 -7.22 27.99 0.12
C VAL A 172 -6.05 28.89 0.50
N GLN A 173 -5.48 28.74 1.70
CA GLN A 173 -4.26 29.45 2.10
C GLN A 173 -3.05 29.04 1.24
N ALA A 174 -2.90 27.74 0.94
CA ALA A 174 -1.84 27.21 0.10
C ALA A 174 -1.89 27.76 -1.33
N ASP A 175 -3.10 27.84 -1.89
CA ASP A 175 -3.36 28.46 -3.19
C ASP A 175 -2.99 29.96 -3.19
N ARG A 176 -3.36 30.68 -2.13
CA ARG A 176 -3.02 32.11 -1.99
C ARG A 176 -1.51 32.31 -1.93
N TYR A 177 -0.81 31.53 -1.11
CA TYR A 177 0.64 31.57 -1.00
C TYR A 177 1.32 31.26 -2.34
N ALA A 178 0.89 30.21 -3.04
CA ALA A 178 1.43 29.87 -4.35
C ALA A 178 1.27 31.01 -5.37
N LYS A 179 0.12 31.69 -5.37
CA LYS A 179 -0.12 32.86 -6.22
C LYS A 179 0.77 34.05 -5.84
N GLU A 180 1.05 34.25 -4.56
CA GLU A 180 1.98 35.29 -4.10
C GLU A 180 3.42 34.99 -4.53
N ILE A 181 3.87 33.75 -4.38
CA ILE A 181 5.17 33.31 -4.89
C ILE A 181 5.26 33.46 -6.40
N HIS A 182 4.22 33.08 -7.15
CA HIS A 182 4.19 33.23 -8.59
C HIS A 182 4.31 34.70 -9.03
N LYS A 183 3.70 35.65 -8.30
CA LYS A 183 3.89 37.08 -8.54
C LYS A 183 5.33 37.54 -8.26
N LYS A 184 5.97 37.01 -7.22
CA LYS A 184 7.38 37.29 -6.89
C LYS A 184 8.35 36.67 -7.91
N MET A 185 7.98 35.53 -8.50
CA MET A 185 8.77 34.72 -9.43
C MET A 185 8.06 34.50 -10.77
N PRO A 186 7.75 35.57 -11.54
CA PRO A 186 6.87 35.47 -12.72
C PRO A 186 7.43 34.61 -13.86
N ASN A 187 8.75 34.40 -13.88
CA ASN A 187 9.46 33.62 -14.91
C ASN A 187 9.77 32.18 -14.49
N ALA A 188 9.44 31.80 -13.24
CA ALA A 188 9.81 30.52 -12.70
C ALA A 188 8.82 29.42 -13.10
N LYS A 189 9.35 28.25 -13.45
CA LYS A 189 8.61 26.99 -13.44
C LYS A 189 8.43 26.56 -11.98
N MET A 190 7.18 26.48 -11.54
CA MET A 190 6.85 26.18 -10.16
C MET A 190 6.41 24.73 -10.00
N TYR A 191 6.91 24.08 -8.96
CA TYR A 191 6.55 22.72 -8.58
C TYR A 191 6.10 22.68 -7.13
N VAL A 192 5.38 21.63 -6.74
CA VAL A 192 4.86 21.47 -5.39
C VAL A 192 5.17 20.10 -4.81
N THR A 193 5.35 20.04 -3.49
CA THR A 193 5.48 18.78 -2.75
C THR A 193 4.91 18.94 -1.36
N GLY A 194 4.65 17.79 -0.72
CA GLY A 194 4.21 17.75 0.65
C GLY A 194 3.85 16.34 1.09
N HIS A 195 3.76 16.20 2.41
CA HIS A 195 3.41 14.96 3.09
C HIS A 195 2.11 15.15 3.85
N SER A 196 1.31 14.09 4.00
CA SER A 196 0.06 14.14 4.79
C SER A 196 -0.86 15.27 4.29
N LEU A 197 -1.36 16.12 5.20
CA LEU A 197 -2.13 17.33 4.85
C LEU A 197 -1.36 18.28 3.92
N GLY A 198 -0.04 18.38 4.04
CA GLY A 198 0.82 19.16 3.15
C GLY A 198 0.80 18.64 1.71
N GLY A 199 0.69 17.31 1.53
CA GLY A 199 0.51 16.73 0.20
C GLY A 199 -0.89 17.02 -0.39
N SER A 200 -1.92 17.11 0.45
CA SER A 200 -3.25 17.60 0.01
C SER A 200 -3.22 19.07 -0.41
N ASN A 201 -2.48 19.91 0.33
CA ASN A 201 -2.25 21.32 -0.02
C ASN A 201 -1.54 21.44 -1.38
N ALA A 202 -0.45 20.68 -1.58
CA ALA A 202 0.27 20.61 -2.84
C ALA A 202 -0.64 20.17 -4.01
N SER A 203 -1.41 19.09 -3.82
CA SER A 203 -2.34 18.57 -4.81
C SER A 203 -3.39 19.61 -5.20
N TYR A 204 -3.97 20.30 -4.21
CA TYR A 204 -4.97 21.34 -4.44
C TYR A 204 -4.40 22.53 -5.23
N VAL A 205 -3.22 22.99 -4.84
CA VAL A 205 -2.51 24.09 -5.52
C VAL A 205 -2.23 23.74 -6.99
N LEU A 206 -1.80 22.52 -7.26
CA LEU A 206 -1.53 22.04 -8.62
C LEU A 206 -2.78 22.00 -9.50
N VAL A 207 -3.90 21.48 -8.99
CA VAL A 207 -5.14 21.39 -9.78
C VAL A 207 -5.79 22.76 -9.99
N LYS A 208 -5.59 23.69 -9.06
CA LYS A 208 -6.19 25.03 -9.14
C LYS A 208 -5.44 25.99 -10.05
N ASN A 209 -4.15 25.73 -10.29
CA ASN A 209 -3.26 26.68 -10.95
C ASN A 209 -2.46 26.05 -12.10
N ASP A 210 -2.70 26.52 -13.32
CA ASP A 210 -1.98 26.05 -14.51
C ASP A 210 -0.50 26.48 -14.54
N PHE A 211 -0.09 27.46 -13.72
CA PHE A 211 1.32 27.86 -13.60
C PHE A 211 2.18 26.82 -12.84
N ILE A 212 1.55 25.92 -12.08
CA ILE A 212 2.23 24.81 -11.41
C ILE A 212 2.52 23.70 -12.42
N GLN A 213 3.79 23.47 -12.72
CA GLN A 213 4.23 22.56 -13.77
C GLN A 213 4.12 21.09 -13.36
N GLY A 214 4.24 20.80 -12.07
CA GLY A 214 4.08 19.44 -11.54
C GLY A 214 4.29 19.35 -10.04
N GLY A 215 4.17 18.15 -9.50
CA GLY A 215 4.40 17.89 -8.10
C GLY A 215 4.46 16.40 -7.76
N VAL A 216 5.05 16.13 -6.60
CA VAL A 216 5.13 14.79 -6.01
C VAL A 216 4.69 14.90 -4.57
N THR A 217 3.76 14.05 -4.14
CA THR A 217 3.20 14.07 -2.80
C THR A 217 3.29 12.71 -2.13
N PHE A 218 3.27 12.70 -0.81
CA PHE A 218 3.47 11.50 0.00
C PHE A 218 2.37 11.37 1.04
N GLU A 219 1.74 10.21 1.13
CA GLU A 219 0.78 9.85 2.18
C GLU A 219 -0.38 10.84 2.33
N ASN A 220 -0.73 11.55 1.25
CA ASN A 220 -1.82 12.50 1.28
C ASN A 220 -3.18 11.80 1.08
N PRO A 221 -4.23 12.25 1.78
CA PRO A 221 -5.60 11.92 1.43
C PRO A 221 -5.96 12.28 -0.01
N ASN A 222 -6.92 11.56 -0.60
CA ASN A 222 -7.47 11.95 -1.90
C ASN A 222 -8.40 13.17 -1.75
N ILE A 223 -8.08 14.24 -2.47
CA ILE A 223 -8.83 15.49 -2.41
C ILE A 223 -9.99 15.57 -3.42
N TYR A 224 -10.14 14.58 -4.32
CA TYR A 224 -11.16 14.60 -5.38
C TYR A 224 -12.57 14.99 -4.90
N PRO A 225 -13.11 14.44 -3.80
CA PRO A 225 -14.46 14.78 -3.34
C PRO A 225 -14.60 16.23 -2.90
N ASN A 226 -13.49 16.90 -2.60
CA ASN A 226 -13.45 18.28 -2.09
C ASN A 226 -13.24 19.33 -3.19
N LEU A 227 -12.98 18.90 -4.41
CA LEU A 227 -12.80 19.78 -5.55
C LEU A 227 -14.16 20.29 -6.06
N SER A 228 -14.16 21.45 -6.72
CA SER A 228 -15.33 21.92 -7.45
C SER A 228 -15.62 21.03 -8.67
N ASP A 229 -16.87 20.99 -9.12
CA ASP A 229 -17.33 20.12 -10.22
C ASP A 229 -16.45 20.22 -11.47
N GLY A 230 -16.01 21.44 -11.82
CA GLY A 230 -15.13 21.67 -12.96
C GLY A 230 -13.74 21.03 -12.79
N LEU A 231 -13.18 21.04 -11.58
CA LEU A 231 -11.90 20.40 -11.28
C LEU A 231 -12.04 18.88 -11.18
N GLN A 232 -13.16 18.38 -10.64
CA GLN A 232 -13.50 16.95 -10.65
C GLN A 232 -13.60 16.42 -12.08
N ALA A 233 -14.27 17.15 -12.98
CA ALA A 233 -14.38 16.77 -14.39
C ALA A 233 -13.01 16.67 -15.09
N LYS A 234 -12.07 17.56 -14.76
CA LYS A 234 -10.68 17.50 -15.27
C LYS A 234 -9.91 16.30 -14.70
N ALA A 235 -10.07 16.01 -13.40
CA ALA A 235 -9.47 14.84 -12.78
C ALA A 235 -9.99 13.52 -13.39
N LEU A 236 -11.31 13.42 -13.62
CA LEU A 236 -11.93 12.28 -14.32
C LEU A 236 -11.36 12.03 -15.72
N LYS A 237 -11.02 13.09 -16.45
CA LYS A 237 -10.36 13.00 -17.76
C LYS A 237 -8.88 12.63 -17.67
N GLY A 238 -8.30 12.69 -16.48
CA GLY A 238 -6.89 12.40 -16.22
C GLY A 238 -5.95 13.58 -16.50
N ASP A 239 -6.47 14.82 -16.55
CA ASP A 239 -5.71 16.02 -16.96
C ASP A 239 -4.48 16.31 -16.05
N TYR A 240 -4.46 15.75 -14.84
CA TYR A 240 -3.39 15.98 -13.85
C TYR A 240 -2.38 14.84 -13.75
N ARG A 241 -2.63 13.67 -14.37
CA ARG A 241 -1.81 12.44 -14.22
C ARG A 241 -0.41 12.52 -14.82
N SER A 242 -0.18 13.48 -15.71
CA SER A 242 1.14 13.75 -16.27
C SER A 242 1.97 14.72 -15.41
N ARG A 243 1.34 15.42 -14.47
CA ARG A 243 1.95 16.49 -13.68
C ARG A 243 2.03 16.19 -12.19
N LEU A 244 1.11 15.40 -11.63
CA LEU A 244 1.10 15.03 -10.23
C LEU A 244 1.45 13.55 -10.07
N THR A 245 2.36 13.20 -9.17
CA THR A 245 2.59 11.83 -8.71
C THR A 245 2.27 11.75 -7.22
N GLU A 246 1.45 10.80 -6.80
CA GLU A 246 1.02 10.61 -5.41
C GLU A 246 1.54 9.27 -4.90
N TYR A 247 2.42 9.30 -3.90
CA TYR A 247 2.90 8.11 -3.22
C TYR A 247 1.97 7.80 -2.04
N ILE A 248 1.27 6.65 -2.06
CA ILE A 248 0.44 6.16 -0.95
C ILE A 248 0.93 4.82 -0.40
N ASN A 249 0.80 4.60 0.90
CA ASN A 249 1.16 3.33 1.54
C ASN A 249 -0.09 2.64 2.09
N LEU A 250 -0.30 1.37 1.78
CA LEU A 250 -1.52 0.67 2.21
C LEU A 250 -1.63 0.46 3.71
N ASN A 251 -0.53 0.53 4.42
CA ASN A 251 -0.55 0.46 5.87
C ASN A 251 -0.75 1.83 6.53
N ASP A 252 -1.01 2.87 5.73
CA ASP A 252 -1.33 4.21 6.19
C ASP A 252 -2.81 4.53 5.90
N GLY A 253 -3.62 4.56 6.96
CA GLY A 253 -5.05 4.88 6.87
C GLY A 253 -5.37 6.28 6.35
N LEU A 254 -4.41 7.22 6.40
CA LEU A 254 -4.58 8.58 5.89
C LEU A 254 -4.46 8.64 4.39
N SER A 255 -3.46 7.95 3.86
CA SER A 255 -3.25 7.86 2.42
C SER A 255 -4.42 7.20 1.69
N LEU A 256 -5.20 6.37 2.40
CA LEU A 256 -6.38 5.65 1.91
C LEU A 256 -7.69 6.45 1.98
N LEU A 257 -7.72 7.55 2.73
CA LEU A 257 -8.91 8.39 2.86
C LEU A 257 -9.35 8.87 1.46
N ASN A 258 -10.65 8.71 1.15
CA ASN A 258 -11.30 9.08 -0.10
C ASN A 258 -10.80 8.34 -1.38
N ARG A 259 -9.92 7.33 -1.26
CA ARG A 259 -9.42 6.53 -2.40
C ARG A 259 -10.42 5.52 -3.00
N HIS A 260 -11.68 5.57 -2.56
CA HIS A 260 -12.80 4.93 -3.24
C HIS A 260 -13.36 5.78 -4.40
N THR A 261 -12.87 7.01 -4.55
CA THR A 261 -13.25 7.95 -5.62
C THR A 261 -12.16 8.05 -6.69
N THR A 262 -12.34 8.95 -7.66
CA THR A 262 -11.37 9.14 -8.75
C THR A 262 -10.06 9.71 -8.21
N GLU A 263 -8.93 9.20 -8.70
CA GLU A 263 -7.61 9.75 -8.36
C GLU A 263 -7.31 11.03 -9.14
N ILE A 264 -6.54 11.92 -8.52
CA ILE A 264 -6.12 13.18 -9.15
C ILE A 264 -4.90 12.95 -10.03
N GLY A 265 -3.79 12.54 -9.40
CA GLY A 265 -2.50 12.37 -10.02
C GLY A 265 -2.23 10.94 -10.46
N ARG A 266 -0.94 10.68 -10.71
CA ARG A 266 -0.43 9.34 -10.89
C ARG A 266 -0.16 8.70 -9.53
N VAL A 267 -0.96 7.73 -9.10
CA VAL A 267 -0.77 7.08 -7.79
C VAL A 267 0.23 5.93 -7.89
N LYS A 268 1.26 5.97 -7.05
CA LYS A 268 2.18 4.86 -6.78
C LYS A 268 1.81 4.27 -5.43
N VAL A 269 1.61 2.95 -5.40
CA VAL A 269 1.11 2.24 -4.21
C VAL A 269 2.22 1.40 -3.60
N MET A 270 2.49 1.60 -2.31
CA MET A 270 3.51 0.92 -1.53
C MET A 270 2.87 0.07 -0.43
N TYR A 271 3.63 -0.91 0.07
CA TYR A 271 3.24 -1.74 1.19
C TYR A 271 4.46 -2.12 2.02
N ASP A 272 4.35 -2.00 3.33
CA ASP A 272 5.40 -2.40 4.25
C ASP A 272 5.07 -3.77 4.84
N ALA A 273 5.71 -4.81 4.32
CA ALA A 273 5.56 -6.17 4.85
C ALA A 273 6.06 -6.33 6.29
N ALA A 274 6.83 -5.36 6.78
CA ALA A 274 7.45 -5.34 8.10
C ALA A 274 6.61 -4.64 9.18
N LEU A 275 5.40 -4.14 8.87
CA LEU A 275 4.56 -3.63 9.95
C LEU A 275 4.13 -4.82 10.82
N PRO A 276 4.67 -4.87 12.05
CA PRO A 276 4.43 -5.98 12.94
C PRO A 276 2.93 -5.99 13.24
N GLU A 277 2.38 -7.20 13.39
CA GLU A 277 1.05 -7.50 13.94
C GLU A 277 0.36 -6.25 14.48
N GLY A 278 -0.64 -5.76 13.73
CA GLY A 278 -1.28 -4.46 13.92
C GLY A 278 -1.38 -4.11 15.40
N VAL A 279 -0.96 -2.89 15.75
CA VAL A 279 -0.71 -2.49 17.14
C VAL A 279 -1.87 -2.98 18.01
N ASP A 280 -1.58 -3.95 18.89
CA ASP A 280 -2.61 -4.57 19.72
C ASP A 280 -3.03 -3.59 20.82
N TYR A 281 -3.96 -2.70 20.48
CA TYR A 281 -4.60 -1.79 21.40
C TYR A 281 -5.66 -2.48 22.28
N THR A 282 -5.78 -3.82 22.24
CA THR A 282 -6.68 -4.52 23.17
C THR A 282 -6.11 -4.53 24.59
N GLU A 283 -4.79 -4.38 24.77
CA GLU A 283 -4.15 -4.31 26.09
C GLU A 283 -3.94 -2.87 26.62
N ASP A 284 -3.87 -1.84 25.77
CA ASP A 284 -3.71 -0.44 26.24
C ASP A 284 -5.06 0.23 26.58
N SER A 285 -5.51 -0.07 27.79
CA SER A 285 -6.70 0.46 28.47
C SER A 285 -6.62 1.94 28.87
N SER A 286 -5.93 2.80 28.12
CA SER A 286 -5.92 4.23 28.40
C SER A 286 -7.21 4.89 27.87
N LYS A 287 -7.80 5.82 28.64
CA LYS A 287 -8.99 6.56 28.18
C LYS A 287 -8.72 7.35 26.90
N ALA A 288 -7.46 7.68 26.62
CA ALA A 288 -7.01 8.37 25.41
C ALA A 288 -7.25 7.54 24.14
N VAL A 289 -6.85 6.25 24.17
CA VAL A 289 -7.04 5.34 23.03
C VAL A 289 -8.53 5.09 22.79
N GLN A 290 -9.31 4.89 23.86
CA GLN A 290 -10.75 4.71 23.73
C GLN A 290 -11.47 5.98 23.24
N PHE A 291 -11.01 7.16 23.67
CA PHE A 291 -11.49 8.44 23.16
C PHE A 291 -11.22 8.57 21.66
N MET A 292 -9.98 8.31 21.23
CA MET A 292 -9.60 8.35 19.81
C MET A 292 -10.39 7.33 18.99
N LYS A 293 -10.57 6.10 19.48
CA LYS A 293 -11.43 5.09 18.84
C LYS A 293 -12.87 5.58 18.67
N ASN A 294 -13.49 6.12 19.73
CA ASN A 294 -14.85 6.65 19.66
C ASN A 294 -14.98 7.83 18.69
N LEU A 295 -13.95 8.68 18.65
CA LEU A 295 -13.87 9.84 17.77
C LEU A 295 -13.77 9.41 16.30
N LEU A 296 -12.89 8.46 16.03
CA LEU A 296 -12.70 7.88 14.70
C LEU A 296 -13.95 7.11 14.27
N ASN A 297 -14.59 6.33 15.15
CA ASN A 297 -15.87 5.67 14.86
C ASN A 297 -16.95 6.67 14.44
N ARG A 298 -16.99 7.85 15.09
CA ARG A 298 -17.90 8.92 14.69
C ARG A 298 -17.51 9.54 13.35
N ALA A 299 -16.22 9.76 13.09
CA ALA A 299 -15.75 10.22 11.79
C ALA A 299 -16.04 9.21 10.67
N MET A 300 -15.88 7.90 10.93
CA MET A 300 -16.23 6.81 10.01
C MET A 300 -17.72 6.80 9.68
N SER A 301 -18.60 7.11 10.63
CA SER A 301 -20.04 7.24 10.34
C SER A 301 -20.36 8.38 9.36
N VAL A 302 -19.46 9.37 9.24
CA VAL A 302 -19.59 10.47 8.27
C VAL A 302 -18.88 10.13 6.96
N ASN A 303 -17.74 9.44 7.01
CA ASN A 303 -16.99 9.02 5.85
C ASN A 303 -16.49 7.57 6.01
N PRO A 304 -17.16 6.61 5.35
CA PRO A 304 -16.82 5.19 5.46
C PRO A 304 -15.43 4.82 4.94
N SER A 305 -14.75 5.71 4.20
CA SER A 305 -13.39 5.46 3.69
C SER A 305 -12.28 5.73 4.71
N LEU A 306 -12.63 6.32 5.86
CA LEU A 306 -11.73 6.37 7.00
C LEU A 306 -11.70 4.99 7.66
N ASP A 307 -10.52 4.38 7.81
CA ASP A 307 -10.35 3.16 8.59
C ASP A 307 -9.72 3.51 9.94
N ALA A 308 -10.47 3.34 11.02
CA ALA A 308 -10.03 3.74 12.35
C ALA A 308 -8.81 2.95 12.84
N ASN A 309 -8.65 1.68 12.44
CA ASN A 309 -7.52 0.86 12.88
C ASN A 309 -6.25 1.29 12.14
N LEU A 310 -6.31 1.37 10.81
CA LEU A 310 -5.20 1.86 9.98
C LEU A 310 -4.83 3.32 10.30
N PHE A 311 -5.80 4.13 10.69
CA PHE A 311 -5.54 5.50 11.16
C PHE A 311 -4.80 5.51 12.50
N LEU A 312 -5.16 4.62 13.44
CA LEU A 312 -4.43 4.51 14.71
C LEU A 312 -3.02 3.98 14.49
N GLU A 313 -2.83 3.02 13.59
CA GLU A 313 -1.51 2.56 13.15
C GLU A 313 -0.68 3.70 12.54
N ALA A 314 -1.30 4.52 11.68
CA ALA A 314 -0.68 5.71 11.10
C ALA A 314 -0.15 6.65 12.19
N LEU A 315 -0.98 6.93 13.21
CA LEU A 315 -0.58 7.71 14.38
C LEU A 315 0.49 7.04 15.25
N ALA A 316 0.64 5.72 15.18
CA ALA A 316 1.65 4.97 15.92
C ALA A 316 2.97 4.80 15.16
N GLY A 317 3.10 5.41 13.98
CA GLY A 317 4.35 5.45 13.22
C GLY A 317 4.27 4.77 11.86
N SER A 318 3.12 4.27 11.42
CA SER A 318 2.92 3.89 10.01
C SER A 318 2.55 5.07 9.11
N HIS A 319 2.78 6.31 9.54
CA HIS A 319 2.63 7.52 8.73
C HIS A 319 3.93 8.34 8.82
N GLY A 320 4.71 8.37 7.75
CA GLY A 320 6.05 8.94 7.75
C GLY A 320 6.75 8.89 6.39
N LEU A 321 7.62 9.88 6.15
CA LEU A 321 8.41 10.01 4.93
C LEU A 321 9.61 9.06 4.84
N ASP A 322 10.02 8.47 5.96
CA ASP A 322 11.18 7.56 6.07
C ASP A 322 10.89 6.13 5.58
N ARG A 323 9.63 5.85 5.22
CA ARG A 323 9.15 4.55 4.73
C ARG A 323 9.49 4.29 3.26
N TYR A 324 9.92 5.33 2.53
CA TYR A 324 10.22 5.22 1.10
C TYR A 324 11.68 4.85 0.83
N SER A 325 11.89 3.62 0.37
CA SER A 325 13.19 3.14 -0.10
C SER A 325 13.33 3.33 -1.62
N PHE A 326 13.96 4.44 -2.00
CA PHE A 326 14.30 4.73 -3.40
C PHE A 326 15.58 4.01 -3.81
N SER A 327 15.51 3.24 -4.89
CA SER A 327 16.65 2.66 -5.59
C SER A 327 17.57 3.75 -6.16
N SER A 328 18.80 3.38 -6.51
CA SER A 328 19.79 4.31 -7.08
C SER A 328 19.36 4.96 -8.41
N ASP A 329 18.43 4.34 -9.13
CA ASP A 329 17.84 4.84 -10.38
C ASP A 329 16.58 5.71 -10.14
N GLY A 330 16.21 5.95 -8.88
CA GLY A 330 15.02 6.72 -8.49
C GLY A 330 13.71 5.91 -8.49
N SER A 331 13.75 4.62 -8.83
CA SER A 331 12.58 3.75 -8.70
C SER A 331 12.28 3.42 -7.24
N VAL A 332 11.01 3.16 -6.93
CA VAL A 332 10.56 2.63 -5.63
C VAL A 332 9.88 1.30 -5.90
N GLN A 333 10.10 0.32 -5.01
CA GLN A 333 9.39 -0.94 -5.10
C GLN A 333 7.90 -0.71 -4.83
N THR A 334 7.06 -0.95 -5.84
CA THR A 334 5.60 -0.84 -5.69
C THR A 334 5.00 -2.14 -5.16
N ILE A 335 3.75 -2.09 -4.75
CA ILE A 335 2.98 -3.30 -4.42
C ILE A 335 2.91 -4.28 -5.59
N ASP A 336 2.83 -3.80 -6.84
CA ASP A 336 2.80 -4.68 -8.01
C ASP A 336 4.12 -5.46 -8.13
N ASP A 337 5.26 -4.78 -7.90
CA ASP A 337 6.57 -5.42 -7.87
C ASP A 337 6.69 -6.46 -6.75
N MET A 338 6.11 -6.18 -5.58
CA MET A 338 6.12 -7.10 -4.43
C MET A 338 5.24 -8.32 -4.68
N LEU A 339 4.02 -8.13 -5.18
CA LEU A 339 3.06 -9.20 -5.46
C LEU A 339 3.56 -10.12 -6.58
N ARG A 340 4.22 -9.56 -7.60
CA ARG A 340 4.84 -10.33 -8.67
C ARG A 340 5.95 -11.25 -8.17
N LYS A 341 6.68 -10.85 -7.12
CA LYS A 341 7.83 -11.58 -6.56
C LYS A 341 7.46 -12.50 -5.39
N ASN A 342 6.34 -12.28 -4.69
CA ASN A 342 6.01 -12.98 -3.44
C ASN A 342 4.56 -13.51 -3.39
N PRO A 343 4.30 -14.76 -3.85
CA PRO A 343 2.96 -15.34 -3.84
C PRO A 343 2.31 -15.56 -2.47
N SER A 344 3.10 -15.68 -1.40
CA SER A 344 2.62 -15.79 -0.02
C SER A 344 2.11 -14.44 0.52
N LEU A 345 2.74 -13.34 0.10
CA LEU A 345 2.36 -11.98 0.45
C LEU A 345 0.96 -11.64 -0.06
N THR A 346 0.63 -12.05 -1.28
CA THR A 346 -0.68 -11.84 -1.91
C THR A 346 -1.84 -12.38 -1.07
N THR A 347 -1.70 -13.56 -0.47
CA THR A 347 -2.72 -14.16 0.40
C THR A 347 -2.85 -13.42 1.73
N ALA A 348 -1.73 -13.00 2.33
CA ALA A 348 -1.74 -12.18 3.54
C ALA A 348 -2.40 -10.81 3.31
N MET A 349 -2.13 -10.18 2.17
CA MET A 349 -2.73 -8.89 1.80
C MET A 349 -4.22 -8.99 1.53
N LEU A 350 -4.72 -10.08 0.91
CA LEU A 350 -6.16 -10.28 0.76
C LEU A 350 -6.85 -10.44 2.13
N HIS A 351 -6.23 -11.18 3.05
CA HIS A 351 -6.74 -11.33 4.41
C HIS A 351 -6.78 -9.98 5.13
N GLN A 352 -5.69 -9.21 5.08
CA GLN A 352 -5.62 -7.88 5.69
C GLN A 352 -6.66 -6.91 5.07
N LEU A 353 -6.81 -6.92 3.74
CA LEU A 353 -7.85 -6.13 3.07
C LEU A 353 -9.25 -6.52 3.50
N SER A 354 -9.54 -7.81 3.65
CA SER A 354 -10.86 -8.29 4.09
C SER A 354 -11.20 -7.88 5.53
N GLN A 355 -10.18 -7.54 6.32
CA GLN A 355 -10.34 -7.04 7.70
C GLN A 355 -10.31 -5.51 7.81
N SER A 356 -9.88 -4.82 6.75
CA SER A 356 -9.90 -3.36 6.65
C SER A 356 -11.19 -2.86 5.97
N ASN A 357 -11.57 -1.60 6.22
CA ASN A 357 -12.66 -0.91 5.49
C ASN A 357 -12.26 -0.48 4.07
N VAL A 358 -11.18 -1.05 3.50
CA VAL A 358 -10.77 -0.76 2.13
C VAL A 358 -11.86 -1.21 1.17
N HIS A 359 -12.40 -0.25 0.40
CA HIS A 359 -13.53 -0.48 -0.46
C HIS A 359 -13.23 -1.62 -1.47
N PRO A 360 -14.14 -2.58 -1.71
CA PRO A 360 -13.89 -3.73 -2.58
C PRO A 360 -13.56 -3.39 -4.05
N GLN A 361 -13.90 -2.17 -4.45
CA GLN A 361 -13.67 -1.59 -5.78
C GLN A 361 -12.52 -0.56 -5.78
N SER A 362 -11.83 -0.36 -4.65
CA SER A 362 -10.59 0.42 -4.66
C SER A 362 -9.57 -0.26 -5.55
N VAL A 363 -8.71 0.51 -6.22
CA VAL A 363 -7.71 -0.06 -7.14
C VAL A 363 -6.75 -1.00 -6.43
N VAL A 364 -6.48 -0.74 -5.16
CA VAL A 364 -5.71 -1.60 -4.27
C VAL A 364 -6.32 -3.00 -4.18
N ALA A 365 -7.62 -3.09 -3.91
CA ALA A 365 -8.33 -4.36 -3.82
C ALA A 365 -8.38 -5.09 -5.17
N ILE A 366 -8.46 -4.33 -6.27
CA ILE A 366 -8.45 -4.86 -7.63
C ILE A 366 -7.08 -5.49 -7.97
N LEU A 367 -5.98 -4.75 -7.77
CA LEU A 367 -4.62 -5.24 -8.00
C LEU A 367 -4.31 -6.52 -7.20
N ILE A 368 -4.70 -6.57 -5.93
CA ILE A 368 -4.48 -7.74 -5.07
C ILE A 368 -5.30 -8.95 -5.54
N LYS A 369 -6.58 -8.76 -5.92
CA LYS A 369 -7.43 -9.85 -6.44
C LYS A 369 -6.85 -10.48 -7.71
N SER A 370 -6.33 -9.67 -8.64
CA SER A 370 -5.71 -10.17 -9.88
C SER A 370 -4.53 -11.11 -9.59
N HIS A 371 -3.63 -10.70 -8.68
CA HIS A 371 -2.48 -11.50 -8.28
C HIS A 371 -2.86 -12.74 -7.47
N VAL A 372 -3.93 -12.69 -6.64
CA VAL A 372 -4.45 -13.89 -5.94
C VAL A 372 -4.87 -14.94 -6.96
N LEU A 373 -5.61 -14.54 -7.99
CA LEU A 373 -6.11 -15.46 -9.02
C LEU A 373 -4.95 -16.12 -9.77
N MET A 374 -3.96 -15.32 -10.21
CA MET A 374 -2.75 -15.82 -10.89
C MET A 374 -1.94 -16.78 -10.01
N ASN A 375 -1.72 -16.44 -8.74
CA ASN A 375 -0.93 -17.27 -7.82
C ASN A 375 -1.66 -18.55 -7.39
N THR A 376 -2.99 -18.51 -7.28
CA THR A 376 -3.82 -19.69 -7.02
C THR A 376 -3.77 -20.65 -8.19
N GLY A 377 -3.86 -20.15 -9.43
CA GLY A 377 -3.69 -20.97 -10.64
C GLY A 377 -2.34 -21.68 -10.69
N ARG A 378 -1.24 -20.96 -10.41
CA ARG A 378 0.12 -21.55 -10.36
C ARG A 378 0.27 -22.63 -9.28
N LYS A 379 -0.25 -22.39 -8.08
CA LYS A 379 -0.22 -23.37 -6.98
C LYS A 379 -1.04 -24.61 -7.31
N PHE A 380 -2.23 -24.43 -7.89
CA PHE A 380 -3.07 -25.52 -8.36
C PHE A 380 -2.35 -26.36 -9.41
N SER A 381 -1.72 -25.73 -10.40
CA SER A 381 -0.89 -26.40 -11.43
C SER A 381 0.19 -27.30 -10.81
N THR A 382 0.97 -26.73 -9.87
CA THR A 382 2.08 -27.46 -9.22
C THR A 382 1.56 -28.64 -8.40
N TYR A 383 0.47 -28.44 -7.67
CA TYR A 383 -0.15 -29.47 -6.85
C TYR A 383 -0.73 -30.60 -7.72
N ALA A 384 -1.49 -30.23 -8.75
CA ALA A 384 -2.06 -31.17 -9.72
C ALA A 384 -0.97 -31.99 -10.39
N GLU A 385 0.07 -31.34 -10.94
CA GLU A 385 1.20 -32.02 -11.60
C GLU A 385 1.89 -33.01 -10.65
N HIS A 386 2.22 -32.57 -9.42
CA HIS A 386 2.88 -33.44 -8.45
C HIS A 386 2.03 -34.67 -8.10
N HIS A 387 0.77 -34.47 -7.73
CA HIS A 387 -0.09 -35.56 -7.28
C HIS A 387 -0.48 -36.51 -8.41
N MET A 388 -0.74 -35.98 -9.61
CA MET A 388 -1.04 -36.80 -10.78
C MET A 388 0.18 -37.63 -11.22
N GLN A 389 1.37 -37.05 -11.21
CA GLN A 389 2.60 -37.83 -11.46
C GLN A 389 2.80 -38.94 -10.41
N GLN A 390 2.46 -38.70 -9.14
CA GLN A 390 2.54 -39.75 -8.10
C GLN A 390 1.55 -40.88 -8.34
N ILE A 391 0.33 -40.57 -8.79
CA ILE A 391 -0.68 -41.57 -9.13
C ILE A 391 -0.22 -42.41 -10.33
N ILE A 392 0.20 -41.75 -11.41
CA ILE A 392 0.70 -42.43 -12.62
C ILE A 392 1.88 -43.35 -12.27
N ARG A 393 2.89 -42.86 -11.56
CA ARG A 393 4.04 -43.67 -11.11
C ARG A 393 3.65 -44.85 -10.23
N LYS A 394 2.60 -44.72 -9.41
CA LYS A 394 2.11 -45.83 -8.57
C LYS A 394 1.42 -46.91 -9.40
N ILE A 395 0.70 -46.51 -10.44
CA ILE A 395 0.09 -47.44 -11.40
C ILE A 395 1.20 -48.12 -12.20
N GLU A 396 2.15 -47.37 -12.76
CA GLU A 396 3.30 -47.91 -13.53
C GLU A 396 4.13 -48.93 -12.73
N LYS A 397 4.33 -48.70 -11.43
CA LYS A 397 5.06 -49.62 -10.54
C LYS A 397 4.23 -50.81 -10.03
N LEU A 398 2.98 -50.95 -10.46
CA LEU A 398 2.15 -52.07 -10.04
C LEU A 398 2.73 -53.40 -10.52
N ASP A 399 3.21 -53.43 -11.77
CA ASP A 399 3.80 -54.62 -12.39
C ASP A 399 5.02 -55.12 -11.62
N ASP A 400 6.01 -54.24 -11.38
CA ASP A 400 7.19 -54.53 -10.56
C ASP A 400 6.82 -55.09 -9.17
N LYS A 401 5.78 -54.52 -8.53
CA LYS A 401 5.34 -54.95 -7.19
C LYS A 401 4.68 -56.32 -7.23
N VAL A 402 3.91 -56.60 -8.28
CA VAL A 402 3.28 -57.89 -8.51
C VAL A 402 4.38 -58.94 -8.73
N ASP A 403 5.33 -58.68 -9.61
CA ASP A 403 6.46 -59.57 -9.89
C ASP A 403 7.29 -59.86 -8.64
N GLN A 404 7.65 -58.83 -7.88
CA GLN A 404 8.37 -59.02 -6.62
C GLN A 404 7.58 -59.83 -5.59
N SER A 405 6.26 -59.74 -5.59
CA SER A 405 5.39 -60.49 -4.68
C SER A 405 5.29 -61.95 -5.12
N VAL A 406 5.15 -62.18 -6.42
CA VAL A 406 5.11 -63.51 -7.03
C VAL A 406 6.45 -64.24 -6.81
N GLU A 407 7.59 -63.58 -7.02
CA GLU A 407 8.91 -64.17 -6.78
C GLU A 407 9.15 -64.46 -5.30
N ARG A 408 8.65 -63.62 -4.39
CA ARG A 408 8.70 -63.90 -2.94
C ARG A 408 7.90 -65.15 -2.58
N VAL A 409 6.69 -65.28 -3.11
CA VAL A 409 5.85 -66.48 -2.92
C VAL A 409 6.54 -67.70 -3.53
N ARG A 410 7.03 -67.60 -4.77
CA ARG A 410 7.76 -68.67 -5.48
C ARG A 410 8.94 -69.17 -4.67
N SER A 411 9.81 -68.27 -4.23
CA SER A 411 11.02 -68.59 -3.47
C SER A 411 10.68 -69.28 -2.14
N ARG A 412 9.71 -68.74 -1.40
CA ARG A 412 9.26 -69.31 -0.12
C ARG A 412 8.76 -70.75 -0.26
N TYR A 413 7.94 -71.03 -1.27
CA TYR A 413 7.41 -72.37 -1.47
C TYR A 413 8.46 -73.34 -2.02
N LYS A 414 9.37 -72.88 -2.88
CA LYS A 414 10.49 -73.71 -3.36
C LYS A 414 11.43 -74.16 -2.23
N GLN A 415 11.53 -73.39 -1.14
CA GLN A 415 12.38 -73.74 0.01
C GLN A 415 11.80 -74.84 0.91
N ILE A 416 10.49 -75.13 0.83
CA ILE A 416 9.82 -76.08 1.73
C ILE A 416 9.38 -77.38 1.06
N VAL A 417 9.41 -77.46 -0.28
CA VAL A 417 9.11 -78.68 -1.05
C VAL A 417 10.33 -79.60 -1.11
N GLY A 418 10.11 -80.91 -1.26
CA GLY A 418 11.17 -81.92 -1.30
C GLY A 418 11.70 -82.34 0.07
N PHE A 419 11.04 -81.92 1.16
CA PHE A 419 11.39 -82.28 2.53
C PHE A 419 10.15 -82.32 3.45
N GLY A 420 10.21 -83.13 4.52
CA GLY A 420 9.17 -83.18 5.55
C GLY A 420 7.80 -83.63 5.02
N SER A 421 6.73 -82.91 5.39
CA SER A 421 5.36 -83.18 4.91
C SER A 421 5.11 -82.85 3.44
N TYR A 422 6.11 -82.31 2.72
CA TYR A 422 6.03 -81.93 1.30
C TYR A 422 7.12 -82.64 0.47
N ASP A 423 7.58 -83.80 0.92
CA ASP A 423 8.64 -84.61 0.29
C ASP A 423 8.31 -85.09 -1.13
N GLN A 424 7.02 -85.27 -1.44
CA GLN A 424 6.56 -85.67 -2.78
C GLN A 424 6.45 -84.51 -3.78
N LEU A 425 6.60 -83.26 -3.34
CA LEU A 425 6.50 -82.08 -4.20
C LEU A 425 7.89 -81.59 -4.62
N THR A 426 7.98 -81.03 -5.82
CA THR A 426 9.20 -80.48 -6.41
C THR A 426 9.09 -78.98 -6.67
N ALA A 427 10.23 -78.33 -6.91
CA ALA A 427 10.25 -76.92 -7.33
C ALA A 427 9.47 -76.67 -8.64
N SER A 428 9.38 -77.68 -9.52
CA SER A 428 8.59 -77.63 -10.75
C SER A 428 7.08 -77.57 -10.48
N ASP A 429 6.61 -78.24 -9.42
CA ASP A 429 5.21 -78.21 -9.03
C ASP A 429 4.80 -76.82 -8.52
N VAL A 430 5.70 -76.13 -7.80
CA VAL A 430 5.51 -74.73 -7.40
C VAL A 430 5.38 -73.82 -8.63
N ASP A 431 6.26 -73.97 -9.63
CA ASP A 431 6.20 -73.19 -10.87
C ASP A 431 4.95 -73.51 -11.70
N ALA A 432 4.46 -74.75 -11.65
CA ALA A 432 3.20 -75.15 -12.30
C ALA A 432 1.99 -74.47 -11.64
N VAL A 433 1.92 -74.47 -10.30
CA VAL A 433 0.85 -73.80 -9.56
C VAL A 433 0.86 -72.28 -9.80
N ILE A 434 2.02 -71.63 -9.77
CA ILE A 434 2.13 -70.20 -10.03
C ILE A 434 1.71 -69.84 -11.45
N ARG A 435 2.04 -70.68 -12.45
CA ARG A 435 1.54 -70.50 -13.82
C ARG A 435 0.03 -70.67 -13.91
N HIS A 436 -0.54 -71.62 -13.18
CA HIS A 436 -1.99 -71.84 -13.14
C HIS A 436 -2.76 -70.70 -12.45
N LEU A 437 -2.14 -70.01 -11.49
CA LEU A 437 -2.72 -68.86 -10.78
C LEU A 437 -2.69 -67.55 -11.58
N LYS A 438 -1.97 -67.50 -12.70
CA LYS A 438 -2.07 -66.36 -13.63
C LYS A 438 -3.51 -66.25 -14.11
N THR A 439 -3.96 -65.02 -14.33
CA THR A 439 -5.34 -64.75 -14.75
C THR A 439 -5.66 -65.56 -16.01
N GLU A 440 -6.73 -66.35 -16.00
CA GLU A 440 -7.08 -67.25 -17.12
C GLU A 440 -7.14 -66.46 -18.44
N GLY A 441 -6.33 -66.86 -19.42
CA GLY A 441 -6.32 -66.31 -20.77
C GLY A 441 -5.24 -65.27 -21.08
N LEU A 442 -4.34 -64.92 -20.14
CA LEU A 442 -3.22 -64.02 -20.39
C LEU A 442 -1.89 -64.66 -19.96
N ASP A 443 -1.04 -64.95 -20.95
CA ASP A 443 0.34 -65.40 -20.72
C ASP A 443 1.14 -64.24 -20.11
N ASN A 444 1.25 -64.24 -18.77
CA ASN A 444 2.15 -63.43 -17.92
C ASN A 444 1.55 -62.44 -16.92
N GLU A 445 0.24 -62.48 -16.61
CA GLU A 445 -0.34 -61.43 -15.75
C GLU A 445 -1.12 -61.96 -14.53
N PHE A 446 -0.86 -61.40 -13.34
CA PHE A 446 -1.62 -61.62 -12.09
C PHE A 446 -2.66 -60.52 -11.83
N TYR A 447 -2.83 -59.60 -12.78
CA TYR A 447 -3.83 -58.53 -12.76
C TYR A 447 -4.42 -58.41 -14.16
N SER A 448 -5.46 -57.59 -14.33
CA SER A 448 -6.08 -57.36 -15.63
C SER A 448 -5.39 -56.21 -16.36
N VAL A 449 -4.67 -56.48 -17.46
CA VAL A 449 -4.09 -55.41 -18.30
C VAL A 449 -5.14 -54.41 -18.79
N LYS A 450 -6.33 -54.86 -19.18
CA LYS A 450 -7.42 -53.96 -19.57
C LYS A 450 -7.78 -52.94 -18.47
N LYS A 451 -7.78 -53.36 -17.20
CA LYS A 451 -8.06 -52.46 -16.07
C LYS A 451 -6.86 -51.56 -15.75
N TYR A 452 -5.65 -52.06 -15.97
CA TYR A 452 -4.42 -51.28 -15.84
C TYR A 452 -4.36 -50.16 -16.87
N ASP A 453 -4.54 -50.47 -18.15
CA ASP A 453 -4.54 -49.50 -19.25
C ASP A 453 -5.63 -48.44 -19.03
N ALA A 454 -6.84 -48.87 -18.69
CA ALA A 454 -7.93 -47.94 -18.37
C ALA A 454 -7.61 -47.02 -17.17
N ALA A 455 -6.87 -47.51 -16.16
CA ALA A 455 -6.45 -46.69 -15.03
C ALA A 455 -5.39 -45.66 -15.43
N ILE A 456 -4.45 -46.03 -16.30
CA ILE A 456 -3.47 -45.12 -16.88
C ILE A 456 -4.16 -44.06 -17.74
N ASP A 457 -5.05 -44.46 -18.65
CA ASP A 457 -5.78 -43.55 -19.53
C ASP A 457 -6.59 -42.52 -18.74
N HIS A 458 -7.38 -42.98 -17.75
CA HIS A 458 -8.13 -42.08 -16.87
C HIS A 458 -7.22 -41.12 -16.08
N ALA A 459 -6.05 -41.58 -15.63
CA ALA A 459 -5.10 -40.71 -14.94
C ALA A 459 -4.50 -39.67 -15.90
N MET A 460 -4.19 -40.04 -17.15
CA MET A 460 -3.71 -39.08 -18.15
C MET A 460 -4.78 -38.05 -18.54
N ASP A 461 -6.03 -38.48 -18.69
CA ASP A 461 -7.14 -37.57 -19.03
C ASP A 461 -7.44 -36.60 -17.87
N MET A 462 -7.42 -37.09 -16.63
CA MET A 462 -7.55 -36.24 -15.44
C MET A 462 -6.40 -35.22 -15.36
N LYS A 463 -5.17 -35.63 -15.69
CA LYS A 463 -4.03 -34.71 -15.77
C LYS A 463 -4.28 -33.62 -16.82
N ARG A 464 -4.64 -34.00 -18.04
CA ARG A 464 -4.94 -33.04 -19.13
C ARG A 464 -6.04 -32.05 -18.75
N TRP A 465 -7.08 -32.52 -18.08
CA TRP A 465 -8.17 -31.67 -17.61
C TRP A 465 -7.70 -30.68 -16.53
N MET A 466 -6.90 -31.13 -15.56
CA MET A 466 -6.30 -30.25 -14.55
C MET A 466 -5.33 -29.22 -15.15
N ASP A 467 -4.55 -29.61 -16.15
CA ASP A 467 -3.67 -28.71 -16.90
C ASP A 467 -4.50 -27.63 -17.62
N SER A 468 -5.61 -28.01 -18.27
CA SER A 468 -6.54 -27.07 -18.90
C SER A 468 -7.14 -26.07 -17.91
N ILE A 469 -7.56 -26.52 -16.72
CA ILE A 469 -8.08 -25.62 -15.67
C ILE A 469 -7.00 -24.66 -15.19
N SER A 470 -5.77 -25.16 -15.01
CA SER A 470 -4.62 -24.34 -14.62
C SER A 470 -4.33 -23.25 -15.66
N ASP A 471 -4.37 -23.61 -16.94
CA ASP A 471 -4.16 -22.68 -18.05
C ASP A 471 -5.28 -21.64 -18.12
N ASP A 472 -6.54 -22.06 -17.99
CA ASP A 472 -7.70 -21.17 -17.95
C ASP A 472 -7.61 -20.20 -16.77
N MET A 473 -7.27 -20.67 -15.57
CA MET A 473 -7.08 -19.82 -14.39
C MET A 473 -5.93 -18.83 -14.56
N SER A 474 -4.85 -19.26 -15.20
CA SER A 474 -3.69 -18.40 -15.49
C SER A 474 -4.04 -17.35 -16.55
N GLN A 475 -4.79 -17.73 -17.58
CA GLN A 475 -5.27 -16.83 -18.62
C GLN A 475 -6.31 -15.85 -18.09
N LEU A 476 -7.28 -16.30 -17.30
CA LEU A 476 -8.22 -15.45 -16.58
C LEU A 476 -7.49 -14.49 -15.66
N GLY A 477 -6.54 -14.98 -14.86
CA GLY A 477 -5.69 -14.15 -14.00
C GLY A 477 -4.94 -13.08 -14.80
N LYS A 478 -4.38 -13.43 -15.96
CA LYS A 478 -3.69 -12.49 -16.85
C LYS A 478 -4.66 -11.49 -17.48
N GLN A 479 -5.82 -11.92 -17.95
CA GLN A 479 -6.83 -11.04 -18.54
C GLN A 479 -7.41 -10.07 -17.51
N TYR A 480 -7.66 -10.54 -16.29
CA TYR A 480 -8.02 -9.69 -15.16
C TYR A 480 -6.88 -8.73 -14.86
N HIS A 481 -5.64 -9.19 -14.73
CA HIS A 481 -4.49 -8.32 -14.49
C HIS A 481 -4.29 -7.28 -15.60
N ASP A 482 -4.44 -7.64 -16.87
CA ASP A 482 -4.29 -6.73 -18.01
C ASP A 482 -5.45 -5.71 -18.04
N ALA A 483 -6.68 -6.15 -17.77
CA ALA A 483 -7.85 -5.29 -17.65
C ALA A 483 -7.73 -4.36 -16.43
N ASP A 484 -7.25 -4.87 -15.31
CA ASP A 484 -7.05 -4.16 -14.05
C ASP A 484 -5.88 -3.19 -14.15
N THR A 485 -4.80 -3.55 -14.83
CA THR A 485 -3.68 -2.66 -15.13
C THR A 485 -4.10 -1.58 -16.12
N THR A 486 -4.93 -1.91 -17.10
CA THR A 486 -5.50 -0.93 -18.03
C THR A 486 -6.45 0.01 -17.30
N LEU A 487 -7.30 -0.51 -16.41
CA LEU A 487 -8.19 0.26 -15.56
C LEU A 487 -7.38 1.14 -14.60
N ALA A 488 -6.39 0.58 -13.91
CA ALA A 488 -5.47 1.27 -13.02
C ALA A 488 -4.76 2.39 -13.77
N LYS A 489 -4.20 2.14 -14.95
CA LYS A 489 -3.58 3.16 -15.81
C LYS A 489 -4.59 4.23 -16.25
N ASN A 490 -5.81 3.84 -16.59
CA ASN A 490 -6.93 4.73 -16.89
C ASN A 490 -7.50 5.43 -15.65
N MET A 491 -7.11 5.01 -14.45
CA MET A 491 -7.36 5.68 -13.17
C MET A 491 -6.12 6.46 -12.70
N GLY A 492 -4.98 6.34 -13.39
CA GLY A 492 -3.72 7.04 -13.09
C GLY A 492 -2.76 6.26 -12.19
N ILE A 493 -2.79 4.94 -12.14
CA ILE A 493 -2.06 4.17 -11.13
C ILE A 493 -0.92 3.39 -11.82
N SER A 494 0.30 3.42 -11.25
CA SER A 494 1.50 2.77 -11.81
C SER A 494 2.31 2.00 -10.79
#